data_AF-W3XI01-F1
#
_entry.id   AF-W3XI01-F1
#
_cell.length_a   1.000
_cell.length_b   1.000
_cell.length_c   1.000
_cell.angle_alpha   90.00
_cell.angle_beta   90.00
_cell.angle_gamma   90.00
#
_symmetry.space_group_name_H-M   'P 1'
#
loop_
_entity.id
_entity.type
_entity.pdbx_description
1 polymer ?
#
loop_
_entity_poly.entity_id
_entity_poly.type
_entity_poly.pdbx_seq_one_letter_code
_entity_poly.pdbx_strand_id
1 'polypeptide(L)'
;MSQPTTYIFYHDECVAAISDYYDFLTSLYLDESSVLRPPPGGWSEITPETMHGLGKSDTVINLLRHLPYIRTDGERIQAAPWVEFANWADTPCASDEDGENARICSEPPEYVESDSIPAHVIGLTACESAELGGYFLLDTELGVVHWVGCYGELKDEQSLDDDSTLIRPILFDEDTATWDEDDEEAEWRGDSPAWPVAEFFEVLKGQFRKLSFVALDCMRVQDIYTPSGPGKDGYIETVQGVYRQHGWPDVDRYRKSDCLQAVEDALQERYPGEFF
;
A
#
# COMPACT_ATOMS: atom_id res chain seq x y z
N MET A 1 -10.03 -30.15 -2.21
CA MET A 1 -8.60 -29.91 -1.91
C MET A 1 -8.00 -29.25 -3.14
N SER A 2 -8.10 -27.92 -3.22
CA SER A 2 -7.34 -27.14 -4.19
C SER A 2 -6.02 -26.79 -3.53
N GLN A 3 -4.91 -27.00 -4.23
CA GLN A 3 -3.63 -26.43 -3.82
C GLN A 3 -3.76 -24.89 -3.84
N PRO A 4 -3.06 -24.15 -2.96
CA PRO A 4 -2.93 -22.72 -3.15
C PRO A 4 -2.37 -22.49 -4.55
N THR A 5 -3.05 -21.66 -5.34
CA THR A 5 -2.62 -21.36 -6.70
C THR A 5 -1.37 -20.50 -6.57
N THR A 6 -0.18 -21.06 -6.86
CA THR A 6 1.04 -20.26 -6.97
C THR A 6 0.92 -19.37 -8.20
N TYR A 7 0.91 -18.06 -8.00
CA TYR A 7 1.01 -17.11 -9.11
C TYR A 7 2.49 -16.98 -9.47
N ILE A 8 2.80 -16.98 -10.77
CA ILE A 8 4.19 -16.85 -11.21
C ILE A 8 4.60 -15.40 -10.99
N PHE A 9 5.60 -15.17 -10.15
CA PHE A 9 6.19 -13.86 -9.98
C PHE A 9 7.00 -13.46 -11.23
N TYR A 10 6.65 -12.32 -11.81
CA TYR A 10 7.40 -11.68 -12.89
C TYR A 10 7.88 -10.31 -12.42
N HIS A 11 9.20 -10.17 -12.31
CA HIS A 11 9.86 -8.94 -11.88
C HIS A 11 9.34 -7.69 -12.61
N ASP A 12 9.35 -7.70 -13.94
CA ASP A 12 8.98 -6.52 -14.73
C ASP A 12 7.48 -6.20 -14.64
N GLU A 13 6.62 -7.21 -14.46
CA GLU A 13 5.18 -6.98 -14.26
C GLU A 13 4.91 -6.37 -12.88
N CYS A 14 5.66 -6.78 -11.85
CA CYS A 14 5.59 -6.16 -10.53
C CYS A 14 6.03 -4.69 -10.56
N VAL A 15 7.18 -4.41 -11.19
CA VAL A 15 7.67 -3.03 -11.39
C VAL A 15 6.65 -2.18 -12.15
N ALA A 16 6.05 -2.76 -13.21
CA ALA A 16 5.04 -2.07 -14.01
C ALA A 16 3.76 -1.78 -13.20
N ALA A 17 3.28 -2.74 -12.39
CA ALA A 17 2.08 -2.57 -11.57
C ALA A 17 2.24 -1.45 -10.53
N ILE A 18 3.38 -1.41 -9.84
CA ILE A 18 3.69 -0.35 -8.86
C ILE A 18 3.87 1.00 -9.56
N SER A 19 4.53 1.01 -10.73
CA SER A 19 4.73 2.23 -11.51
C SER A 19 3.43 2.86 -11.98
N ASP A 20 2.54 2.02 -12.52
CA ASP A 20 1.20 2.38 -12.99
C ASP A 20 0.28 2.80 -11.83
N TYR A 21 0.46 2.23 -10.63
CA TYR A 21 -0.20 2.74 -9.43
C TYR A 21 0.24 4.15 -9.09
N TYR A 22 1.54 4.45 -9.12
CA TYR A 22 2.01 5.81 -8.86
C TYR A 22 1.59 6.79 -9.97
N ASP A 23 1.54 6.37 -11.23
CA ASP A 23 0.97 7.20 -12.31
C ASP A 23 -0.52 7.47 -12.09
N PHE A 24 -1.26 6.50 -11.58
CA PHE A 24 -2.64 6.71 -11.16
C PHE A 24 -2.73 7.74 -10.02
N LEU A 25 -1.90 7.63 -8.98
CA LEU A 25 -1.89 8.59 -7.87
C LEU A 25 -1.54 10.00 -8.33
N THR A 26 -0.59 10.16 -9.26
CA THR A 26 -0.22 11.48 -9.80
C THR A 26 -1.32 12.07 -10.67
N SER A 27 -2.10 11.24 -11.37
CA SER A 27 -3.31 11.71 -12.07
C SER A 27 -4.41 12.17 -11.11
N LEU A 28 -4.45 11.64 -9.88
CA LEU A 28 -5.50 11.88 -8.90
C LEU A 28 -5.18 13.02 -7.93
N TYR A 29 -4.10 12.94 -7.15
CA TYR A 29 -3.80 13.95 -6.12
C TYR A 29 -2.30 14.22 -5.96
N LEU A 30 -1.46 13.21 -6.12
CA LEU A 30 -0.03 13.27 -5.82
C LEU A 30 0.72 14.18 -6.81
N ASP A 31 1.67 14.98 -6.33
CA ASP A 31 2.52 15.76 -7.25
C ASP A 31 3.47 14.85 -8.04
N GLU A 32 3.60 15.08 -9.36
CA GLU A 32 4.48 14.27 -10.21
C GLU A 32 5.94 14.30 -9.75
N SER A 33 6.39 15.43 -9.18
CA SER A 33 7.76 15.60 -8.67
C SER A 33 8.03 14.81 -7.38
N SER A 34 6.98 14.29 -6.73
CA SER A 34 7.10 13.42 -5.56
C SER A 34 7.47 11.98 -5.93
N VAL A 35 7.30 11.59 -7.19
CA VAL A 35 7.63 10.22 -7.65
C VAL A 35 9.02 10.18 -8.25
N LEU A 36 9.90 9.40 -7.62
CA LEU A 36 11.25 9.09 -8.08
C LEU A 36 11.20 7.86 -8.98
N ARG A 37 11.61 8.01 -10.25
CA ARG A 37 11.68 6.91 -11.21
C ARG A 37 13.09 6.32 -11.27
N PRO A 38 13.23 4.98 -11.29
CA PRO A 38 14.54 4.34 -11.32
C PRO A 38 15.27 4.64 -12.64
N PRO A 39 16.61 4.78 -12.61
CA PRO A 39 17.42 4.78 -13.83
C PRO A 39 17.26 3.46 -14.62
N PRO A 40 17.65 3.41 -15.92
CA PRO A 40 17.54 2.19 -16.73
C PRO A 40 18.26 0.95 -16.17
N GLY A 41 19.23 1.11 -15.27
CA GLY A 41 19.94 0.03 -14.58
C GLY A 41 19.56 -0.10 -13.09
N GLY A 42 18.45 0.52 -12.69
CA GLY A 42 17.99 0.63 -11.31
C GLY A 42 18.81 1.62 -10.46
N TRP A 43 18.43 1.72 -9.19
CA TRP A 43 19.11 2.51 -8.17
C TRP A 43 20.50 1.94 -7.88
N SER A 44 21.55 2.75 -7.97
CA SER A 44 22.93 2.32 -7.73
C SER A 44 23.22 2.02 -6.26
N GLU A 45 22.42 2.59 -5.37
CA GLU A 45 22.50 2.51 -3.93
C GLU A 45 21.94 1.17 -3.41
N ILE A 46 21.08 0.51 -4.19
CA ILE A 46 20.46 -0.77 -3.86
C ILE A 46 21.27 -1.90 -4.50
N THR A 47 22.07 -2.56 -3.69
CA THR A 47 22.94 -3.68 -4.07
C THR A 47 22.85 -4.80 -3.04
N PRO A 48 23.17 -6.05 -3.40
CA PRO A 48 23.27 -7.14 -2.41
C PRO A 48 24.16 -6.78 -1.22
N GLU A 49 25.24 -6.04 -1.46
CA GLU A 49 26.17 -5.63 -0.40
C GLU A 49 25.58 -4.57 0.53
N THR A 50 24.86 -3.58 0.01
CA THR A 50 24.22 -2.53 0.82
C THR A 50 22.93 -2.99 1.50
N MET A 51 22.28 -4.02 0.97
CA MET A 51 21.02 -4.58 1.48
C MET A 51 21.21 -5.88 2.27
N HIS A 52 22.44 -6.37 2.43
CA HIS A 52 22.74 -7.64 3.11
C HIS A 52 22.10 -7.74 4.50
N GLY A 53 22.11 -6.64 5.27
CA GLY A 53 21.52 -6.59 6.61
C GLY A 53 20.04 -6.94 6.64
N LEU A 54 19.28 -6.72 5.56
CA LEU A 54 17.84 -7.03 5.54
C LEU A 54 17.53 -8.53 5.58
N GLY A 55 18.51 -9.40 5.30
CA GLY A 55 18.29 -10.85 5.24
C GLY A 55 17.36 -11.31 4.12
N LYS A 56 17.09 -10.45 3.12
CA LYS A 56 16.18 -10.74 2.01
C LYS A 56 16.90 -11.39 0.83
N SER A 57 16.13 -12.09 0.00
CA SER A 57 16.63 -12.82 -1.17
C SER A 57 17.14 -11.87 -2.26
N ASP A 58 18.04 -12.37 -3.12
CA ASP A 58 18.53 -11.64 -4.30
C ASP A 58 17.37 -11.19 -5.21
N THR A 59 16.28 -11.98 -5.29
CA THR A 59 15.08 -11.63 -6.05
C THR A 59 14.42 -10.36 -5.50
N VAL A 60 14.27 -10.25 -4.18
CA VAL A 60 13.73 -9.06 -3.51
C VAL A 60 14.65 -7.88 -3.72
N ILE A 61 15.95 -8.03 -3.49
CA ILE A 61 16.93 -6.93 -3.63
C ILE A 61 16.94 -6.42 -5.09
N ASN A 62 16.90 -7.33 -6.07
CA ASN A 62 16.80 -6.96 -7.47
C ASN A 62 15.48 -6.27 -7.80
N LEU A 63 14.36 -6.67 -7.20
CA LEU A 63 13.09 -5.97 -7.34
C LEU A 63 13.17 -4.54 -6.81
N LEU A 64 13.58 -4.36 -5.55
CA LEU A 64 13.71 -3.03 -4.91
C LEU A 64 14.55 -2.08 -5.76
N ARG A 65 15.67 -2.57 -6.30
CA ARG A 65 16.54 -1.80 -7.19
C ARG A 65 15.82 -1.18 -8.40
N HIS A 66 14.71 -1.76 -8.85
CA HIS A 66 13.96 -1.29 -10.03
C HIS A 66 12.58 -0.70 -9.69
N LEU A 67 12.21 -0.57 -8.43
CA LEU A 67 10.95 0.08 -8.08
C LEU A 67 11.04 1.60 -8.20
N PRO A 68 9.93 2.26 -8.58
CA PRO A 68 9.79 3.69 -8.30
C PRO A 68 9.51 3.91 -6.82
N TYR A 69 9.84 5.09 -6.31
CA TYR A 69 9.64 5.46 -4.92
C TYR A 69 8.95 6.81 -4.78
N ILE A 70 8.21 7.00 -3.69
CA ILE A 70 7.72 8.31 -3.28
C ILE A 70 8.81 8.94 -2.42
N ARG A 71 9.12 10.21 -2.67
CA ARG A 71 10.17 10.94 -1.98
C ARG A 71 9.85 11.10 -0.49
N THR A 72 10.89 11.00 0.34
CA THR A 72 10.83 10.97 1.81
C THR A 72 11.44 12.22 2.47
N ASP A 73 12.01 13.14 1.68
CA ASP A 73 12.67 14.37 2.14
C ASP A 73 11.67 15.52 2.41
N GLY A 74 10.60 15.25 3.15
CA GLY A 74 9.57 16.26 3.38
C GLY A 74 8.48 15.80 4.33
N GLU A 75 7.28 16.31 4.09
CA GLU A 75 6.09 15.82 4.77
C GLU A 75 5.73 14.40 4.30
N ARG A 76 4.99 13.68 5.14
CA ARG A 76 4.67 12.27 4.96
C ARG A 76 3.55 12.08 3.93
N ILE A 77 3.85 11.48 2.78
CA ILE A 77 2.90 11.26 1.68
C ILE A 77 2.24 9.89 1.81
N GLN A 78 0.94 9.89 2.08
CA GLN A 78 0.11 8.69 2.14
C GLN A 78 -0.28 8.27 0.72
N ALA A 79 0.08 7.05 0.32
CA ALA A 79 -0.32 6.47 -0.96
C ALA A 79 -1.69 5.77 -0.85
N ALA A 80 -2.04 5.30 0.35
CA ALA A 80 -3.34 4.78 0.75
C ALA A 80 -3.68 5.34 2.15
N PRO A 81 -4.93 5.25 2.63
CA PRO A 81 -5.31 5.83 3.92
C PRO A 81 -4.38 5.36 5.05
N TRP A 82 -3.75 6.31 5.74
CA TRP A 82 -2.80 6.03 6.84
C TRP A 82 -1.53 5.25 6.44
N VAL A 83 -1.27 5.09 5.14
CA VAL A 83 -0.16 4.27 4.62
C VAL A 83 0.77 5.09 3.75
N GLU A 84 2.02 5.22 4.18
CA GLU A 84 3.14 5.62 3.35
C GLU A 84 3.81 4.40 2.73
N PHE A 85 4.36 4.55 1.53
CA PHE A 85 5.14 3.49 0.89
C PHE A 85 6.62 3.65 1.24
N ALA A 86 7.29 2.52 1.47
CA ALA A 86 8.71 2.49 1.79
C ALA A 86 9.56 2.93 0.61
N ASN A 87 10.46 3.88 0.88
CA ASN A 87 11.49 4.30 -0.06
C ASN A 87 12.82 3.61 0.26
N TRP A 88 12.98 2.37 -0.20
CA TRP A 88 14.18 1.59 0.05
C TRP A 88 15.46 2.13 -0.62
N ALA A 89 15.35 3.12 -1.53
CA ALA A 89 16.53 3.82 -2.07
C ALA A 89 17.08 4.88 -1.10
N ASP A 90 16.25 5.36 -0.16
CA ASP A 90 16.61 6.38 0.84
C ASP A 90 16.62 5.83 2.28
N THR A 91 16.09 4.61 2.50
CA THR A 91 16.19 3.92 3.79
C THR A 91 17.66 3.63 4.09
N PRO A 92 18.22 4.11 5.22
CA PRO A 92 19.61 3.85 5.57
C PRO A 92 19.75 2.42 6.12
N CYS A 93 19.58 1.41 5.28
CA CYS A 93 19.87 0.01 5.61
C CYS A 93 21.36 -0.16 5.99
N ALA A 94 22.23 0.72 5.50
CA ALA A 94 23.67 0.66 5.71
C ALA A 94 24.14 1.08 7.12
N SER A 95 23.29 1.72 7.94
CA SER A 95 23.65 2.12 9.31
C SER A 95 23.19 1.13 10.39
N ASP A 96 22.40 0.13 10.01
CA ASP A 96 21.87 -0.90 10.89
C ASP A 96 22.54 -2.23 10.55
N GLU A 97 23.41 -2.74 11.44
CA GLU A 97 24.26 -3.92 11.15
C GLU A 97 23.43 -5.14 10.71
N ASP A 98 22.21 -5.27 11.25
CA ASP A 98 21.32 -6.42 11.03
C ASP A 98 19.98 -6.02 10.34
N GLY A 99 19.88 -4.79 9.81
CA GLY A 99 18.72 -4.30 9.03
C GLY A 99 17.36 -4.36 9.74
N GLU A 100 17.33 -4.64 11.03
CA GLU A 100 16.14 -4.91 11.83
C GLU A 100 15.23 -3.69 11.92
N ASN A 101 15.78 -2.49 12.14
CA ASN A 101 14.98 -1.26 12.20
C ASN A 101 14.30 -0.98 10.86
N ALA A 102 14.99 -1.25 9.74
CA ALA A 102 14.42 -1.09 8.42
C ALA A 102 13.26 -2.09 8.17
N ARG A 103 13.39 -3.34 8.66
CA ARG A 103 12.31 -4.33 8.64
C ARG A 103 11.15 -3.89 9.53
N ILE A 104 11.38 -3.53 10.80
CA ILE A 104 10.34 -3.06 11.74
C ILE A 104 9.55 -1.86 11.20
N CYS A 105 10.18 -0.97 10.43
CA CYS A 105 9.47 0.16 9.81
C CYS A 105 8.50 -0.24 8.69
N SER A 106 8.64 -1.43 8.11
CA SER A 106 7.92 -1.86 6.91
C SER A 106 7.17 -3.19 7.02
N GLU A 107 7.45 -3.95 8.06
CA GLU A 107 6.91 -5.27 8.37
C GLU A 107 6.36 -5.26 9.82
N PRO A 108 5.34 -6.07 10.16
CA PRO A 108 4.80 -6.07 11.51
C PRO A 108 5.88 -6.41 12.56
N PRO A 109 6.11 -5.56 13.58
CA PRO A 109 7.22 -5.74 14.52
C PRO A 109 7.21 -7.10 15.21
N GLU A 110 6.02 -7.60 15.57
CA GLU A 110 5.85 -8.90 16.22
C GLU A 110 6.42 -10.06 15.40
N TYR A 111 6.30 -10.02 14.06
CA TYR A 111 6.82 -11.06 13.17
C TYR A 111 8.27 -10.82 12.74
N VAL A 112 8.77 -9.58 12.87
CA VAL A 112 10.20 -9.28 12.68
C VAL A 112 10.99 -9.78 13.88
N GLU A 113 10.52 -9.53 15.10
CA GLU A 113 11.18 -9.96 16.34
C GLU A 113 11.29 -11.48 16.50
N SER A 114 10.33 -12.22 15.93
CA SER A 114 10.32 -13.69 15.90
C SER A 114 10.97 -14.29 14.63
N ASP A 115 11.48 -13.45 13.70
CA ASP A 115 12.04 -13.86 12.41
C ASP A 115 11.07 -14.70 11.54
N SER A 116 9.75 -14.43 11.63
CA SER A 116 8.69 -15.15 10.91
C SER A 116 8.37 -14.57 9.52
N ILE A 117 9.08 -13.52 9.08
CA ILE A 117 8.95 -12.97 7.74
C ILE A 117 10.04 -13.53 6.82
N PRO A 118 9.69 -14.37 5.82
CA PRO A 118 10.68 -15.02 4.96
C PRO A 118 11.51 -14.05 4.13
N ALA A 119 12.69 -14.51 3.70
CA ALA A 119 13.58 -13.74 2.84
C ALA A 119 12.98 -13.38 1.46
N HIS A 120 11.95 -14.11 1.00
CA HIS A 120 11.23 -13.80 -0.25
C HIS A 120 10.08 -12.79 -0.05
N VAL A 121 9.79 -12.38 1.18
CA VAL A 121 8.74 -11.41 1.55
C VAL A 121 9.36 -10.08 1.96
N ILE A 122 8.79 -8.96 1.50
CA ILE A 122 9.24 -7.61 1.84
C ILE A 122 8.08 -6.65 2.07
N GLY A 123 8.21 -5.79 3.07
CA GLY A 123 7.29 -4.69 3.31
C GLY A 123 7.35 -3.60 2.22
N LEU A 124 6.18 -3.22 1.69
CA LEU A 124 6.04 -2.08 0.77
C LEU A 124 5.62 -0.79 1.48
N THR A 125 5.17 -0.87 2.73
CA THR A 125 4.72 0.27 3.53
C THR A 125 5.85 0.75 4.45
N ALA A 126 5.83 2.02 4.86
CA ALA A 126 6.77 2.57 5.83
C ALA A 126 6.01 3.35 6.90
N CYS A 127 5.63 2.74 8.02
CA CYS A 127 4.92 3.51 9.05
C CYS A 127 4.82 2.86 10.44
N GLU A 128 5.07 3.68 11.46
CA GLU A 128 4.66 3.45 12.86
C GLU A 128 3.12 3.47 13.07
N SER A 129 2.34 3.93 12.06
CA SER A 129 0.88 4.05 12.10
C SER A 129 0.15 2.95 11.31
N ALA A 130 0.84 1.87 10.99
CA ALA A 130 0.25 0.68 10.37
C ALA A 130 -0.91 0.07 11.20
N GLU A 131 -1.08 0.49 12.46
CA GLU A 131 -2.25 0.16 13.29
C GLU A 131 -3.60 0.53 12.64
N LEU A 132 -3.65 1.51 11.73
CA LEU A 132 -4.89 1.93 11.05
C LEU A 132 -4.96 1.53 9.57
N GLY A 133 -3.83 1.47 8.88
CA GLY A 133 -3.77 1.20 7.43
C GLY A 133 -3.32 -0.22 7.06
N GLY A 134 -2.65 -0.92 7.99
CA GLY A 134 -2.07 -2.23 7.79
C GLY A 134 -0.68 -2.22 7.13
N TYR A 135 -0.12 -3.42 6.95
CA TYR A 135 1.15 -3.65 6.26
C TYR A 135 0.91 -4.34 4.92
N PHE A 136 1.58 -3.88 3.87
CA PHE A 136 1.56 -4.54 2.56
C PHE A 136 2.83 -5.37 2.39
N LEU A 137 2.70 -6.68 2.51
CA LEU A 137 3.81 -7.62 2.39
C LEU A 137 3.82 -8.25 1.00
N LEU A 138 4.82 -7.92 0.19
CA LEU A 138 4.99 -8.49 -1.14
C LEU A 138 5.76 -9.81 -1.04
N ASP A 139 5.11 -10.90 -1.44
CA ASP A 139 5.68 -12.24 -1.50
C ASP A 139 6.14 -12.54 -2.94
N THR A 140 7.46 -12.57 -3.16
CA THR A 140 8.05 -12.83 -4.49
C THR A 140 8.03 -14.31 -4.89
N GLU A 141 7.76 -15.23 -3.96
CA GLU A 141 7.64 -16.66 -4.25
C GLU A 141 6.23 -17.00 -4.73
N LEU A 142 5.22 -16.39 -4.10
CA LEU A 142 3.81 -16.56 -4.43
C LEU A 142 3.30 -15.57 -5.49
N GLY A 143 4.02 -14.47 -5.74
CA GLY A 143 3.61 -13.44 -6.70
C GLY A 143 2.39 -12.63 -6.25
N VAL A 144 2.23 -12.46 -4.93
CA VAL A 144 1.08 -11.78 -4.31
C VAL A 144 1.51 -10.68 -3.35
N VAL A 145 0.58 -9.82 -2.97
CA VAL A 145 0.72 -8.90 -1.85
C VAL A 145 -0.31 -9.28 -0.79
N HIS A 146 0.16 -9.55 0.43
CA HIS A 146 -0.67 -9.73 1.62
C HIS A 146 -0.96 -8.36 2.24
N TRP A 147 -2.21 -8.12 2.63
CA TRP A 147 -2.59 -6.93 3.38
C TRP A 147 -2.87 -7.31 4.83
N VAL A 148 -1.84 -7.24 5.66
CA VAL A 148 -1.94 -7.47 7.11
C VAL A 148 -2.72 -6.32 7.73
N GLY A 149 -3.80 -6.61 8.48
CA GLY A 149 -4.69 -5.58 9.00
C GLY A 149 -5.68 -5.00 7.97
N CYS A 150 -5.95 -5.71 6.88
CA CYS A 150 -6.93 -5.31 5.86
C CYS A 150 -8.33 -5.09 6.46
N TYR A 151 -9.05 -4.09 5.93
CA TYR A 151 -10.44 -3.81 6.29
C TYR A 151 -11.33 -5.05 6.10
N GLY A 152 -12.18 -5.33 7.09
CA GLY A 152 -13.08 -6.49 7.08
C GLY A 152 -13.97 -6.53 5.83
N GLU A 153 -14.44 -5.37 5.39
CA GLU A 153 -15.27 -5.16 4.20
C GLU A 153 -14.60 -5.59 2.88
N LEU A 154 -13.26 -5.66 2.86
CA LEU A 154 -12.50 -6.08 1.68
C LEU A 154 -12.18 -7.58 1.69
N LYS A 155 -12.36 -8.27 2.82
CA LYS A 155 -12.14 -9.71 2.95
C LYS A 155 -13.39 -10.55 3.23
N ASP A 156 -14.49 -9.93 3.67
CA ASP A 156 -15.73 -10.63 3.99
C ASP A 156 -16.53 -11.03 2.73
N GLU A 157 -16.83 -12.33 2.60
CA GLU A 157 -17.55 -12.90 1.44
C GLU A 157 -18.91 -12.23 1.20
N GLN A 158 -19.62 -11.85 2.27
CA GLN A 158 -20.92 -11.18 2.14
C GLN A 158 -20.80 -9.81 1.48
N SER A 159 -19.74 -9.07 1.82
CA SER A 159 -19.45 -7.77 1.21
C SER A 159 -19.05 -7.91 -0.27
N LEU A 160 -18.33 -8.99 -0.61
CA LEU A 160 -17.88 -9.30 -1.98
C LEU A 160 -19.03 -9.76 -2.91
N ASP A 161 -20.05 -10.42 -2.36
CA ASP A 161 -21.20 -10.88 -3.13
C ASP A 161 -22.15 -9.73 -3.52
N ASP A 162 -22.23 -8.69 -2.68
CA ASP A 162 -23.03 -7.50 -2.95
C ASP A 162 -22.39 -6.56 -3.98
N ASP A 163 -21.05 -6.60 -4.13
CA ASP A 163 -20.31 -5.77 -5.09
C ASP A 163 -19.46 -6.59 -6.06
N SER A 164 -20.10 -6.99 -7.17
CA SER A 164 -19.46 -7.73 -8.28
C SER A 164 -18.26 -7.04 -8.96
N THR A 165 -17.94 -5.79 -8.59
CA THR A 165 -16.76 -5.08 -9.10
C THR A 165 -15.53 -5.24 -8.20
N LEU A 166 -15.67 -5.86 -7.03
CA LEU A 166 -14.53 -6.16 -6.15
C LEU A 166 -13.73 -7.34 -6.67
N ILE A 167 -12.41 -7.19 -6.66
CA ILE A 167 -11.49 -8.29 -6.96
C ILE A 167 -11.38 -9.14 -5.70
N ARG A 168 -11.72 -10.42 -5.79
CA ARG A 168 -11.75 -11.31 -4.64
C ARG A 168 -10.34 -11.61 -4.14
N PRO A 169 -10.10 -11.59 -2.82
CA PRO A 169 -8.83 -12.01 -2.26
C PRO A 169 -8.64 -13.51 -2.38
N ILE A 170 -7.37 -13.90 -2.35
CA ILE A 170 -6.91 -15.22 -1.97
C ILE A 170 -6.87 -15.23 -0.44
N LEU A 171 -7.61 -16.16 0.16
CA LEU A 171 -7.54 -16.44 1.59
C LEU A 171 -6.73 -17.73 1.77
N PHE A 172 -5.66 -17.66 2.55
CA PHE A 172 -4.86 -18.82 2.90
C PHE A 172 -5.51 -19.46 4.12
N ASP A 173 -6.26 -20.55 3.91
CA ASP A 173 -6.87 -21.31 5.00
C ASP A 173 -5.79 -22.16 5.70
N GLU A 174 -5.76 -22.12 7.03
CA GLU A 174 -4.94 -23.00 7.88
C GLU A 174 -5.07 -24.47 7.46
N ASP A 175 -6.28 -24.91 7.06
CA ASP A 175 -6.55 -26.30 6.66
C ASP A 175 -6.00 -26.69 5.27
N THR A 176 -5.54 -25.73 4.46
CA THR A 176 -5.05 -25.96 3.07
C THR A 176 -3.60 -25.57 2.84
N ALA A 177 -3.01 -24.85 3.79
CA ALA A 177 -1.61 -24.47 3.76
C ALA A 177 -0.71 -25.72 3.86
N THR A 178 0.44 -25.67 3.18
CA THR A 178 1.50 -26.69 3.30
C THR A 178 2.50 -26.36 4.41
N TRP A 179 2.27 -25.26 5.12
CA TRP A 179 3.08 -24.80 6.24
C TRP A 179 2.68 -25.60 7.49
N ASP A 180 3.63 -25.92 8.36
CA ASP A 180 3.35 -26.72 9.55
C ASP A 180 2.43 -25.91 10.51
N GLU A 181 1.53 -26.57 11.24
CA GLU A 181 0.58 -25.90 12.18
C GLU A 181 1.28 -25.10 13.31
N ASP A 182 2.58 -25.31 13.50
CA ASP A 182 3.45 -24.59 14.44
C ASP A 182 4.26 -23.46 13.76
N ASP A 183 3.98 -23.14 12.49
CA ASP A 183 4.70 -22.15 11.69
C ASP A 183 4.11 -20.75 11.92
N GLU A 184 4.90 -19.83 12.48
CA GLU A 184 4.52 -18.42 12.70
C GLU A 184 4.19 -17.72 11.37
N GLU A 185 4.67 -18.26 10.24
CA GLU A 185 4.27 -17.86 8.90
C GLU A 185 2.77 -18.09 8.60
N ALA A 186 2.15 -19.08 9.23
CA ALA A 186 0.73 -19.40 9.06
C ALA A 186 -0.17 -18.36 9.74
N GLU A 187 0.27 -17.79 10.87
CA GLU A 187 -0.52 -16.85 11.66
C GLU A 187 -0.81 -15.56 10.86
N TRP A 188 0.24 -14.91 10.37
CA TRP A 188 0.06 -13.64 9.65
C TRP A 188 -0.50 -13.84 8.24
N ARG A 189 -0.22 -14.96 7.57
CA ARG A 189 -0.81 -15.27 6.25
C ARG A 189 -2.28 -15.66 6.36
N GLY A 190 -2.69 -16.35 7.42
CA GLY A 190 -4.06 -16.82 7.62
C GLY A 190 -5.07 -15.69 7.79
N ASP A 191 -4.73 -14.65 8.54
CA ASP A 191 -5.61 -13.50 8.74
C ASP A 191 -5.51 -12.44 7.62
N SER A 192 -4.48 -12.53 6.76
CA SER A 192 -4.20 -11.53 5.74
C SER A 192 -4.75 -11.93 4.37
N PRO A 193 -5.76 -11.23 3.83
CA PRO A 193 -6.14 -11.43 2.43
C PRO A 193 -4.98 -11.04 1.52
N ALA A 194 -4.82 -11.79 0.44
CA ALA A 194 -3.80 -11.53 -0.55
C ALA A 194 -4.37 -11.39 -1.96
N TRP A 195 -3.68 -10.68 -2.81
CA TRP A 195 -4.01 -10.56 -4.22
C TRP A 195 -2.75 -10.69 -5.07
N PRO A 196 -2.83 -11.23 -6.30
CA PRO A 196 -1.74 -11.11 -7.27
C PRO A 196 -1.28 -9.66 -7.36
N VAL A 197 0.03 -9.41 -7.48
CA VAL A 197 0.60 -8.06 -7.37
C VAL A 197 -0.16 -7.01 -8.20
N ALA A 198 -0.43 -7.30 -9.48
CA ALA A 198 -1.16 -6.36 -10.35
C ALA A 198 -2.61 -6.12 -9.89
N GLU A 199 -3.29 -7.17 -9.43
CA GLU A 199 -4.65 -7.10 -8.93
C GLU A 199 -4.74 -6.33 -7.59
N PHE A 200 -3.76 -6.49 -6.72
CA PHE A 200 -3.67 -5.72 -5.46
C PHE A 200 -3.71 -4.21 -5.73
N PHE A 201 -2.91 -3.73 -6.68
CA PHE A 201 -2.92 -2.31 -7.02
C PHE A 201 -4.22 -1.88 -7.71
N GLU A 202 -4.90 -2.75 -8.45
CA GLU A 202 -6.25 -2.46 -8.96
C GLU A 202 -7.32 -2.42 -7.85
N VAL A 203 -7.17 -3.21 -6.77
CA VAL A 203 -8.03 -3.08 -5.57
C VAL A 203 -7.88 -1.68 -4.99
N LEU A 204 -6.64 -1.21 -4.76
CA LEU A 204 -6.39 0.14 -4.23
C LEU A 204 -6.96 1.23 -5.15
N LYS A 205 -6.70 1.16 -6.47
CA LYS A 205 -7.29 2.11 -7.44
C LYS A 205 -8.82 2.05 -7.43
N GLY A 206 -9.40 0.86 -7.30
CA GLY A 206 -10.83 0.64 -7.17
C GLY A 206 -11.42 1.43 -6.00
N GLN A 207 -10.76 1.43 -4.84
CA GLN A 207 -11.20 2.20 -3.68
C GLN A 207 -11.20 3.71 -3.93
N PHE A 208 -10.17 4.23 -4.60
CA PHE A 208 -10.14 5.64 -5.01
C PHE A 208 -11.22 5.98 -6.06
N ARG A 209 -11.42 5.12 -7.07
CA ARG A 209 -12.45 5.31 -8.11
C ARG A 209 -13.86 5.35 -7.50
N LYS A 210 -14.13 4.52 -6.50
CA LYS A 210 -15.39 4.48 -5.74
C LYS A 210 -15.52 5.62 -4.73
N LEU A 211 -14.42 6.32 -4.45
CA LEU A 211 -14.29 7.29 -3.36
C LEU A 211 -14.49 6.68 -1.96
N SER A 212 -14.23 5.37 -1.82
CA SER A 212 -14.03 4.75 -0.51
C SER A 212 -12.73 5.27 0.12
N PHE A 213 -11.72 5.53 -0.71
CA PHE A 213 -10.53 6.31 -0.36
C PHE A 213 -10.61 7.69 -1.03
N VAL A 214 -10.38 8.74 -0.27
CA VAL A 214 -10.40 10.13 -0.75
C VAL A 214 -9.13 10.85 -0.30
N ALA A 215 -8.46 11.52 -1.24
CA ALA A 215 -7.35 12.38 -0.88
C ALA A 215 -7.87 13.75 -0.42
N LEU A 216 -7.36 14.21 0.72
CA LEU A 216 -7.72 15.50 1.31
C LEU A 216 -6.88 16.64 0.72
N ASP A 217 -5.65 16.32 0.31
CA ASP A 217 -4.70 17.21 -0.35
C ASP A 217 -3.71 16.35 -1.16
N CYS A 218 -2.55 16.91 -1.54
CA CYS A 218 -1.53 16.19 -2.30
C CYS A 218 -0.76 15.12 -1.49
N MET A 219 -1.11 14.91 -0.22
CA MET A 219 -0.34 14.12 0.73
C MET A 219 -1.17 13.19 1.61
N ARG A 220 -2.39 13.57 1.98
CA ARG A 220 -3.22 12.85 2.96
C ARG A 220 -4.38 12.16 2.28
N VAL A 221 -4.66 10.94 2.72
CA VAL A 221 -5.74 10.08 2.23
C VAL A 221 -6.57 9.59 3.42
N GLN A 222 -7.89 9.60 3.27
CA GLN A 222 -8.83 9.14 4.26
C GLN A 222 -9.77 8.09 3.66
N ASP A 223 -10.17 7.12 4.48
CA ASP A 223 -11.11 6.06 4.13
C ASP A 223 -12.49 6.23 4.76
N ILE A 224 -13.45 5.45 4.28
CA ILE A 224 -14.80 5.32 4.83
C ILE A 224 -14.93 4.26 5.94
N TYR A 225 -13.93 3.39 6.10
CA TYR A 225 -13.99 2.21 6.98
C TYR A 225 -13.66 2.57 8.43
N THR A 226 -12.83 3.60 8.62
CA THR A 226 -12.37 4.09 9.90
C THR A 226 -13.38 5.11 10.45
N PRO A 227 -13.93 4.90 11.66
CA PRO A 227 -14.88 5.83 12.25
C PRO A 227 -14.32 7.25 12.34
N SER A 228 -15.06 8.20 11.80
CA SER A 228 -14.71 9.61 11.93
C SER A 228 -14.79 10.04 13.40
N GLY A 229 -13.78 10.79 13.85
CA GLY A 229 -13.75 11.35 15.21
C GLY A 229 -14.93 12.31 15.47
N PRO A 230 -15.22 12.62 16.75
CA PRO A 230 -16.33 13.51 17.10
C PRO A 230 -16.20 14.87 16.41
N GLY A 231 -17.31 15.36 15.84
CA GLY A 231 -17.36 16.65 15.12
C GLY A 231 -17.05 16.57 13.62
N LYS A 232 -16.80 15.36 13.08
CA LYS A 232 -16.51 15.12 11.66
C LYS A 232 -17.72 14.58 10.88
N ASP A 233 -18.93 14.88 11.34
CA ASP A 233 -20.16 14.45 10.66
C ASP A 233 -20.22 15.00 9.23
N GLY A 234 -20.35 14.14 8.23
CA GLY A 234 -20.40 14.53 6.83
C GLY A 234 -19.04 14.89 6.22
N TYR A 235 -17.92 14.66 6.93
CA TYR A 235 -16.59 15.09 6.50
C TYR A 235 -16.19 14.42 5.18
N ILE A 236 -16.25 13.09 5.14
CA ILE A 236 -15.92 12.32 3.93
C ILE A 236 -16.93 12.60 2.82
N GLU A 237 -18.22 12.66 3.12
CA GLU A 237 -19.26 12.95 2.14
C GLU A 237 -19.07 14.31 1.47
N THR A 238 -18.56 15.31 2.22
CA THR A 238 -18.20 16.62 1.67
C THR A 238 -17.10 16.47 0.63
N VAL A 239 -16.00 15.79 0.98
CA VAL A 239 -14.86 15.56 0.07
C VAL A 239 -15.31 14.78 -1.16
N GLN A 240 -16.04 13.67 -0.98
CA GLN A 240 -16.59 12.88 -2.08
C GLN A 240 -17.46 13.72 -3.02
N GLY A 241 -18.27 14.62 -2.46
CA GLY A 241 -19.10 15.56 -3.22
C GLY A 241 -18.28 16.46 -4.13
N VAL A 242 -17.17 17.00 -3.63
CA VAL A 242 -16.24 17.84 -4.40
C VAL A 242 -15.61 17.03 -5.54
N TYR A 243 -15.06 15.84 -5.27
CA TYR A 243 -14.47 14.99 -6.33
C TYR A 243 -15.44 14.73 -7.49
N ARG A 244 -16.70 14.38 -7.18
CA ARG A 244 -17.74 14.13 -8.19
C ARG A 244 -18.07 15.40 -9.01
N GLN A 245 -18.15 16.57 -8.37
CA GLN A 245 -18.36 17.85 -9.07
C GLN A 245 -17.21 18.23 -9.99
N HIS A 246 -16.00 17.76 -9.66
CA HIS A 246 -14.78 18.01 -10.43
C HIS A 246 -14.46 16.95 -11.47
N GLY A 247 -15.38 16.00 -11.71
CA GLY A 247 -15.32 15.07 -12.84
C GLY A 247 -14.79 13.67 -12.50
N TRP A 248 -14.42 13.40 -11.24
CA TRP A 248 -14.00 12.06 -10.83
C TRP A 248 -15.17 11.06 -10.90
N PRO A 249 -14.96 9.80 -11.34
CA PRO A 249 -13.68 9.13 -11.68
C PRO A 249 -13.29 9.17 -13.17
N ASP A 250 -13.91 10.03 -13.98
CA ASP A 250 -13.58 10.17 -15.40
C ASP A 250 -12.31 11.03 -15.55
N VAL A 251 -11.15 10.37 -15.73
CA VAL A 251 -9.83 11.02 -15.80
C VAL A 251 -9.77 12.09 -16.89
N ASP A 252 -10.48 11.91 -18.00
CA ASP A 252 -10.52 12.90 -19.10
C ASP A 252 -11.28 14.18 -18.71
N ARG A 253 -12.13 14.11 -17.68
CA ARG A 253 -12.94 15.23 -17.17
C ARG A 253 -12.45 15.74 -15.82
N TYR A 254 -11.60 14.99 -15.14
CA TYR A 254 -11.17 15.27 -13.80
C TYR A 254 -10.24 16.49 -13.77
N ARG A 255 -10.63 17.51 -13.00
CA ARG A 255 -9.84 18.74 -12.83
C ARG A 255 -9.09 18.68 -11.50
N LYS A 256 -7.96 17.98 -11.49
CA LYS A 256 -7.12 17.73 -10.30
C LYS A 256 -6.88 18.98 -9.44
N SER A 257 -6.24 20.01 -9.99
CA SER A 257 -5.87 21.21 -9.22
C SER A 257 -7.10 21.94 -8.67
N ASP A 258 -8.15 22.12 -9.49
CA ASP A 258 -9.40 22.75 -9.04
C ASP A 258 -10.09 21.93 -7.95
N CYS A 259 -10.00 20.59 -8.05
CA CYS A 259 -10.60 19.68 -7.08
C CYS A 259 -9.92 19.78 -5.72
N LEU A 260 -8.59 19.69 -5.68
CA LEU A 260 -7.84 19.76 -4.42
C LEU A 260 -8.03 21.11 -3.73
N GLN A 261 -8.06 22.21 -4.49
CA GLN A 261 -8.37 23.53 -3.93
C GLN A 261 -9.80 23.58 -3.37
N ALA A 262 -10.78 23.05 -4.09
CA ALA A 262 -12.17 23.02 -3.63
C ALA A 262 -12.36 22.12 -2.39
N VAL A 263 -11.56 21.05 -2.25
CA VAL A 263 -11.53 20.22 -1.04
C VAL A 263 -10.98 21.04 0.13
N GLU A 264 -9.83 21.70 -0.05
CA GLU A 264 -9.23 22.56 0.98
C GLU A 264 -10.22 23.63 1.46
N ASP A 265 -10.83 24.37 0.52
CA ASP A 265 -11.80 25.44 0.82
C ASP A 265 -13.02 24.90 1.59
N ALA A 266 -13.58 23.77 1.15
CA ALA A 266 -14.76 23.16 1.77
C ALA A 266 -14.45 22.65 3.19
N LEU A 267 -13.27 22.08 3.39
CA LEU A 267 -12.83 21.60 4.69
C LEU A 267 -12.55 22.77 5.64
N GLN A 268 -11.93 23.85 5.15
CA GLN A 268 -11.65 25.05 5.95
C GLN A 268 -12.93 25.77 6.39
N GLU A 269 -13.94 25.84 5.52
CA GLU A 269 -15.23 26.47 5.84
C GLU A 269 -16.02 25.67 6.87
N ARG A 270 -16.08 24.34 6.70
CA ARG A 270 -16.98 23.47 7.46
C ARG A 270 -16.36 22.85 8.71
N TYR A 271 -15.04 22.67 8.72
CA TYR A 271 -14.28 22.02 9.80
C TYR A 271 -13.04 22.86 10.19
N PRO A 272 -13.22 24.11 10.65
CA PRO A 272 -12.09 25.00 10.95
C PRO A 272 -11.26 24.45 12.12
N GLY A 273 -9.94 24.30 11.92
CA GLY A 273 -8.98 23.87 12.95
C GLY A 273 -8.49 22.43 12.83
N GLU A 274 -8.96 21.66 11.84
CA GLU A 274 -8.50 20.30 11.53
C GLU A 274 -7.31 20.27 10.54
N PHE A 275 -6.69 21.42 10.27
CA PHE A 275 -5.45 21.52 9.49
C PHE A 275 -4.25 21.65 10.43
N PHE A 276 -3.71 20.54 10.94
CA PHE A 276 -2.36 20.46 11.52
C PHE A 276 -1.85 19.02 11.45
#